data_AF-A0AA51U4N8-F1
#
_entry.id   AF-A0AA51U4N8-F1
#
_cell.length_a   1.000
_cell.length_b   1.000
_cell.length_c   1.000
_cell.angle_alpha   90.00
_cell.angle_beta   90.00
_cell.angle_gamma   90.00
#
_symmetry.space_group_name_H-M   'P 1'
#
loop_
_entity.id
_entity.type
_entity.pdbx_description
1 polymer ?
#
loop_
_entity_poly.entity_id
_entity_poly.type
_entity_poly.pdbx_seq_one_letter_code
_entity_poly.pdbx_strand_id
1 'polypeptide(L)'
;MPTTKIKSSALAGLALASAVALAGCSSTANPPDTSMPPPVDCGAQALSGQTGQSVVGSTPQDVRVGGEPITVPGSLRVITPGMAVTQDFRADRLNLEVDASGNLVRAYCA
;
A
#
# COMPACT_ATOMS: atom_id res chain seq x y z
N MET A 1 77.92 -1.83 -42.62
CA MET A 1 76.97 -0.85 -42.05
C MET A 1 75.58 -1.14 -42.60
N PRO A 2 74.64 -1.68 -41.81
CA PRO A 2 73.22 -1.56 -42.12
C PRO A 2 72.58 -0.50 -41.19
N THR A 3 71.95 0.50 -41.81
CA THR A 3 71.15 1.53 -41.12
C THR A 3 69.74 1.00 -40.84
N THR A 4 69.42 0.74 -39.58
CA THR A 4 68.07 0.37 -39.12
C THR A 4 67.21 1.63 -39.00
N LYS A 5 66.15 1.76 -39.80
CA LYS A 5 65.12 2.80 -39.63
C LYS A 5 64.11 2.37 -38.57
N ILE A 6 63.99 3.17 -37.50
CA ILE A 6 62.96 3.02 -36.47
C ILE A 6 61.69 3.72 -36.98
N LYS A 7 60.57 2.98 -37.08
CA LYS A 7 59.26 3.55 -37.44
C LYS A 7 58.50 3.97 -36.17
N SER A 8 58.29 5.27 -36.03
CA SER A 8 57.40 5.89 -35.05
C SER A 8 55.93 5.55 -35.38
N SER A 9 55.36 4.55 -34.72
CA SER A 9 53.91 4.26 -34.81
C SER A 9 53.27 3.96 -33.46
N ALA A 10 53.78 4.54 -32.37
CA ALA A 10 53.30 4.25 -31.02
C ALA A 10 52.44 5.35 -30.37
N LEU A 11 52.07 6.42 -31.09
CA LEU A 11 51.26 7.51 -30.49
C LEU A 11 49.83 7.67 -31.02
N ALA A 12 49.43 6.95 -32.08
CA ALA A 12 48.09 7.13 -32.67
C ALA A 12 47.00 6.27 -32.01
N GLY A 13 47.36 5.24 -31.23
CA GLY A 13 46.40 4.29 -30.68
C GLY A 13 45.70 4.71 -29.38
N LEU A 14 46.28 5.64 -28.62
CA LEU A 14 45.80 5.95 -27.26
C LEU A 14 44.76 7.09 -27.23
N ALA A 15 44.59 7.84 -28.31
CA ALA A 15 43.67 8.98 -28.37
C ALA A 15 42.23 8.61 -28.77
N LEU A 16 42.01 7.44 -29.39
CA LEU A 16 40.68 7.03 -29.88
C LEU A 16 39.84 6.27 -28.85
N ALA A 17 40.46 5.73 -27.81
CA ALA A 17 39.78 4.90 -26.81
C ALA A 17 38.98 5.71 -25.76
N SER A 18 39.28 7.00 -25.60
CA SER A 18 38.69 7.86 -24.56
C SER A 18 37.38 8.53 -24.96
N ALA A 19 37.00 8.52 -26.25
CA ALA A 19 35.79 9.19 -26.73
C ALA A 19 34.49 8.37 -26.54
N VAL A 20 34.59 7.05 -26.34
CA VAL A 20 33.41 6.15 -26.28
C VAL A 20 32.80 6.05 -24.87
N ALA A 21 33.48 6.57 -23.84
CA ALA A 21 33.08 6.40 -22.44
C ALA A 21 31.98 7.37 -21.96
N LEU A 22 31.53 8.33 -22.76
CA LEU A 22 30.59 9.39 -22.32
C LEU A 22 29.13 9.20 -22.75
N ALA A 23 28.77 8.15 -23.49
CA ALA A 23 27.39 7.97 -24.00
C ALA A 23 26.42 7.28 -23.01
N GLY A 24 26.82 7.07 -21.75
CA GLY A 24 26.13 6.13 -20.83
C GLY A 24 25.01 6.68 -19.95
N CYS A 25 24.71 7.99 -19.93
CA CYS A 25 23.71 8.55 -19.01
C CYS A 25 22.61 9.31 -19.75
N SER A 26 21.72 8.58 -20.41
CA SER A 26 20.38 9.08 -20.74
C SER A 26 19.38 8.50 -19.74
N SER A 27 19.06 9.25 -18.69
CA SER A 27 17.91 8.94 -17.83
C SER A 27 16.65 9.38 -18.55
N THR A 28 15.92 8.42 -19.13
CA THR A 28 14.50 8.61 -19.43
C THR A 28 13.78 8.79 -18.09
N ALA A 29 13.45 10.04 -17.76
CA ALA A 29 12.57 10.33 -16.64
C ALA A 29 11.14 10.03 -17.09
N ASN A 30 10.57 8.92 -16.61
CA ASN A 30 9.12 8.77 -16.66
C ASN A 30 8.50 9.90 -15.83
N PRO A 31 7.48 10.61 -16.35
CA PRO A 31 6.74 11.55 -15.53
C PRO A 31 6.19 10.80 -14.30
N PRO A 32 6.15 11.45 -13.13
CA PRO A 32 5.64 10.83 -11.91
C PRO A 32 4.20 10.37 -12.12
N ASP A 33 3.90 9.16 -11.70
CA ASP A 33 2.53 8.66 -11.68
C ASP A 33 1.74 9.47 -10.64
N THR A 34 0.78 10.26 -11.12
CA THR A 34 -0.10 11.08 -10.28
C THR A 34 -1.43 10.39 -9.98
N SER A 35 -1.59 9.12 -10.35
CA SER A 35 -2.81 8.38 -10.02
C SER A 35 -2.84 8.04 -8.53
N MET A 36 -3.95 8.41 -7.87
CA MET A 36 -4.19 8.02 -6.49
C MET A 36 -4.84 6.63 -6.48
N PRO A 37 -4.38 5.69 -5.62
CA PRO A 37 -5.03 4.40 -5.47
C PRO A 37 -6.52 4.58 -5.11
N PRO A 38 -7.40 3.68 -5.58
CA PRO A 38 -8.80 3.73 -5.20
C PRO A 38 -8.94 3.61 -3.67
N PRO A 39 -9.95 4.28 -3.06
CA PRO A 39 -10.23 4.13 -1.64
C PRO A 39 -10.44 2.65 -1.29
N VAL A 40 -9.76 2.18 -0.25
CA VAL A 40 -9.97 0.82 0.28
C VAL A 40 -11.18 0.83 1.20
N ASP A 41 -12.16 -0.03 0.93
CA ASP A 41 -13.27 -0.28 1.86
C ASP A 41 -12.92 -1.50 2.72
N CYS A 42 -12.89 -1.30 4.05
CA CYS A 42 -12.72 -2.36 5.03
C CYS A 42 -14.01 -3.18 5.27
N GLY A 43 -15.05 -3.00 4.44
CA GLY A 43 -16.37 -3.62 4.57
C GLY A 43 -17.39 -2.74 5.29
N ALA A 44 -17.05 -1.48 5.61
CA ALA A 44 -17.94 -0.57 6.31
C ALA A 44 -19.10 -0.09 5.42
N GLN A 45 -18.86 0.08 4.12
CA GLN A 45 -19.91 0.53 3.18
C GLN A 45 -21.10 -0.42 3.15
N ALA A 46 -20.85 -1.74 3.19
CA ALA A 46 -21.89 -2.77 3.19
C ALA A 46 -22.83 -2.72 4.41
N LEU A 47 -22.40 -2.05 5.49
CA LEU A 47 -23.17 -1.90 6.72
C LEU A 47 -23.92 -0.56 6.81
N SER A 48 -23.91 0.21 5.72
CA SER A 48 -24.71 1.43 5.62
C SER A 48 -26.19 1.10 5.84
N GLY A 49 -26.80 1.74 6.83
CA GLY A 49 -28.20 1.51 7.18
C GLY A 49 -28.48 0.32 8.11
N GLN A 50 -27.44 -0.38 8.59
CA GLN A 50 -27.58 -1.47 9.57
C GLN A 50 -27.53 -0.99 11.04
N THR A 51 -27.57 0.32 11.28
CA THR A 51 -27.62 0.89 12.63
C THR A 51 -28.83 0.33 13.39
N GLY A 52 -28.61 -0.06 14.65
CA GLY A 52 -29.62 -0.68 15.52
C GLY A 52 -29.73 -2.20 15.37
N GLN A 53 -29.06 -2.81 14.38
CA GLN A 53 -29.02 -4.27 14.28
C GLN A 53 -28.05 -4.89 15.29
N SER A 54 -28.37 -6.08 15.79
CA SER A 54 -27.50 -6.79 16.74
C SER A 54 -26.18 -7.19 16.08
N VAL A 55 -25.09 -7.03 16.81
CA VAL A 55 -23.76 -7.53 16.42
C VAL A 55 -23.40 -8.72 17.30
N VAL A 56 -23.09 -9.85 16.67
CA VAL A 56 -22.69 -11.08 17.35
C VAL A 56 -21.37 -11.57 16.75
N GLY A 57 -20.49 -12.11 17.59
CA GLY A 57 -19.12 -12.48 17.18
C GLY A 57 -18.15 -11.31 17.33
N SER A 58 -16.86 -11.60 17.20
CA SER A 58 -15.80 -10.62 17.42
C SER A 58 -14.58 -10.81 16.50
N THR A 59 -14.66 -11.78 15.60
CA THR A 59 -13.63 -12.10 14.62
C THR A 59 -14.18 -11.97 13.20
N PRO A 60 -13.33 -11.75 12.19
CA PRO A 60 -13.76 -11.75 10.78
C PRO A 60 -14.57 -12.99 10.34
N GLN A 61 -14.37 -14.15 11.00
CA GLN A 61 -14.95 -15.43 10.61
C GLN A 61 -16.32 -15.69 11.23
N ASP A 62 -16.61 -15.12 12.40
CA ASP A 62 -17.82 -15.41 13.18
C ASP A 62 -18.77 -14.23 13.30
N VAL A 63 -18.36 -13.03 12.85
CA VAL A 63 -19.16 -11.82 12.99
C VAL A 63 -20.44 -11.88 12.16
N ARG A 64 -21.54 -11.46 12.79
CA ARG A 64 -22.86 -11.32 12.18
C ARG A 64 -23.48 -9.99 12.57
N VAL A 65 -24.17 -9.36 11.64
CA VAL A 65 -24.95 -8.12 11.87
C VAL A 65 -26.38 -8.38 11.46
N GLY A 66 -27.34 -8.17 12.37
CA GLY A 66 -28.76 -8.46 12.11
C GLY A 66 -29.05 -9.95 11.87
N GLY A 67 -28.17 -10.84 12.35
CA GLY A 67 -28.25 -12.29 12.14
C GLY A 67 -27.56 -12.81 10.88
N GLU A 68 -27.15 -11.93 9.97
CA GLU A 68 -26.47 -12.29 8.73
C GLU A 68 -24.94 -12.19 8.86
N PRO A 69 -24.18 -13.15 8.31
CA PRO A 69 -22.72 -13.06 8.29
C PRO A 69 -22.29 -11.91 7.38
N ILE A 70 -21.22 -11.21 7.78
CA ILE A 70 -20.69 -10.08 7.01
C ILE A 70 -19.27 -10.42 6.53
N THR A 71 -18.90 -9.88 5.36
CA THR A 71 -17.54 -10.05 4.83
C THR A 71 -16.64 -8.99 5.42
N VAL A 72 -15.54 -9.41 6.06
CA VAL A 72 -14.49 -8.52 6.58
C VAL A 72 -13.20 -8.76 5.79
N PRO A 73 -12.80 -7.84 4.89
CA PRO A 73 -11.60 -8.01 4.05
C PRO A 73 -10.29 -8.06 4.83
N GLY A 74 -10.24 -7.41 6.00
CA GLY A 74 -9.05 -7.33 6.85
C GLY A 74 -9.35 -7.70 8.29
N SER A 75 -8.89 -6.86 9.22
CA SER A 75 -9.09 -7.10 10.66
C SER A 75 -10.43 -6.54 11.14
N LEU A 76 -10.96 -7.10 12.22
CA LEU A 76 -12.19 -6.66 12.87
C LEU A 76 -11.90 -6.20 14.30
N ARG A 77 -12.58 -5.13 14.73
CA ARG A 77 -12.65 -4.72 16.13
C ARG A 77 -14.09 -4.35 16.48
N VAL A 78 -14.66 -5.00 17.48
CA VAL A 78 -15.95 -4.62 18.08
C VAL A 78 -15.67 -3.76 19.32
N ILE A 79 -16.23 -2.55 19.36
CA ILE A 79 -15.99 -1.54 20.40
C ILE A 79 -17.27 -1.38 21.22
N THR A 80 -17.23 -1.72 22.51
CA THR A 80 -18.34 -1.52 23.44
C THR A 80 -18.21 -0.20 24.20
N PRO A 81 -19.29 0.31 24.82
CA PRO A 81 -19.23 1.54 25.59
C PRO A 81 -18.21 1.48 26.73
N GLY A 82 -17.37 2.51 26.85
CA GLY A 82 -16.32 2.60 27.87
C GLY A 82 -15.05 1.79 27.57
N MET A 83 -15.00 1.04 26.46
CA MET A 83 -13.79 0.35 26.02
C MET A 83 -12.72 1.38 25.63
N ALA A 84 -11.58 1.35 26.32
CA ALA A 84 -10.42 2.15 25.92
C ALA A 84 -9.81 1.57 24.64
N VAL A 85 -9.70 2.39 23.60
CA VAL A 85 -9.05 2.04 22.33
C VAL A 85 -7.99 3.08 21.96
N THR A 86 -6.89 2.61 21.37
CA THR A 86 -5.89 3.49 20.77
C THR A 86 -6.37 3.98 19.40
N GLN A 87 -6.02 5.22 19.06
CA GLN A 87 -6.37 5.87 17.78
C GLN A 87 -5.27 5.64 16.73
N ASP A 88 -4.81 4.40 16.57
CA ASP A 88 -3.91 3.98 15.50
C ASP A 88 -4.71 3.73 14.22
N PHE A 89 -4.47 4.49 13.15
CA PHE A 89 -5.22 4.30 11.89
C PHE A 89 -4.71 3.10 11.07
N ARG A 90 -5.62 2.21 10.70
CA ARG A 90 -5.44 1.05 9.82
C ARG A 90 -6.58 1.00 8.81
N ALA A 91 -6.26 1.27 7.55
CA ALA A 91 -7.26 1.36 6.47
C ALA A 91 -8.00 0.04 6.20
N ASP A 92 -7.39 -1.10 6.55
CA ASP A 92 -7.92 -2.45 6.38
C ASP A 92 -8.74 -2.97 7.58
N ARG A 93 -8.84 -2.20 8.67
CA ARG A 93 -9.54 -2.63 9.88
C ARG A 93 -10.97 -2.09 9.92
N LEU A 94 -11.92 -3.00 9.99
CA LEU A 94 -13.32 -2.69 10.26
C LEU A 94 -13.54 -2.52 11.77
N ASN A 95 -14.04 -1.37 12.17
CA ASN A 95 -14.52 -1.13 13.52
C ASN A 95 -16.04 -1.16 13.53
N LEU A 96 -16.62 -1.96 14.42
CA LEU A 96 -18.05 -1.97 14.73
C LEU A 96 -18.22 -1.42 16.15
N GLU A 97 -18.73 -0.20 16.26
CA GLU A 97 -19.10 0.33 17.57
C GLU A 97 -20.52 -0.11 17.90
N VAL A 98 -20.72 -0.59 19.12
CA VAL A 98 -22.01 -1.09 19.58
C VAL A 98 -22.48 -0.33 20.82
N ASP A 99 -23.79 -0.28 21.03
CA ASP A 99 -24.39 0.23 22.25
C ASP A 99 -24.28 -0.78 23.41
N ALA A 100 -24.82 -0.43 24.58
CA ALA A 100 -24.79 -1.31 25.76
C ALA A 100 -25.58 -2.62 25.58
N SER A 101 -26.47 -2.67 24.60
CA SER A 101 -27.26 -3.86 24.24
C SER A 101 -26.60 -4.69 23.13
N GLY A 102 -25.44 -4.25 22.61
CA GLY A 102 -24.74 -4.92 21.51
C GLY A 102 -25.28 -4.59 20.11
N ASN A 103 -26.06 -3.52 19.96
CA ASN A 103 -26.56 -3.09 18.66
C ASN A 103 -25.58 -2.15 17.97
N LEU A 104 -25.42 -2.28 16.66
CA LEU A 104 -24.52 -1.47 15.85
C LEU A 104 -24.90 0.01 15.92
N VAL A 105 -23.97 0.85 16.36
CA VAL A 105 -24.08 2.31 16.34
C VAL A 105 -23.43 2.86 15.08
N ARG A 106 -22.21 2.42 14.78
CA ARG A 106 -21.46 2.83 13.59
C ARG A 106 -20.49 1.76 13.11
N ALA A 107 -20.26 1.73 11.80
CA ALA A 107 -19.21 0.95 11.16
C ALA A 107 -18.24 1.90 10.44
N TYR A 108 -16.93 1.72 10.61
CA TYR A 108 -15.93 2.60 9.99
C TYR A 108 -14.55 1.94 9.87
N CYS A 109 -13.75 2.44 8.92
CA CYS A 109 -12.37 2.01 8.73
C CYS A 109 -11.43 2.88 9.55
N ALA A 110 -10.64 2.26 10.43
CA ALA A 110 -9.60 2.91 11.22
C ALA A 110 -8.77 1.91 11.99
#